data_AF-A0A8H7CLQ1-F1
#
_entry.id   AF-A0A8H7CLQ1-F1
#
_cell.length_a   1.000
_cell.length_b   1.000
_cell.length_c   1.000
_cell.angle_alpha   90.00
_cell.angle_beta   90.00
_cell.angle_gamma   90.00
#
_symmetry.space_group_name_H-M   'P 1'
#
loop_
_entity.id
_entity.type
_entity.pdbx_description
1 polymer ?
#
loop_
_entity_poly.entity_id
_entity_poly.type
_entity_poly.pdbx_seq_one_letter_code
_entity_poly.pdbx_strand_id
1 'polypeptide(L)'
;MNPEPKPCSQSTHYWLRDHGMLIFEVENVLFRVHEYFLHRDSPVLRDMMPLEIAPNGPEPIFHLDGVRSKDFEQLLWLYYNPAVTTYDAPKTTWRAILKLADRWEMDNIKKIALGNLLKAADLDPLERIMLCERGDLSRDQATDAYISVCTREAPLTVEELKSLSTEVILMITTAREQIIALRGNAEQSAVDVVKTALTKV
;
A
#
# COMPACT_ATOMS: atom_id res chain seq x y z
N MET A 1 -48.87 -31.42 -22.16
CA MET A 1 -47.91 -31.86 -21.12
C MET A 1 -46.76 -30.88 -21.16
N ASN A 2 -46.46 -30.23 -20.03
CA ASN A 2 -45.28 -29.37 -19.94
C ASN A 2 -44.05 -30.28 -19.78
N PRO A 3 -42.98 -30.11 -20.57
CA PRO A 3 -41.80 -30.95 -20.43
C PRO A 3 -41.18 -30.76 -19.05
N GLU A 4 -40.73 -31.86 -18.43
CA GLU A 4 -40.04 -31.80 -17.14
C GLU A 4 -38.76 -30.94 -17.27
N PRO A 5 -38.50 -30.03 -16.30
CA PRO A 5 -37.32 -29.19 -16.35
C PRO A 5 -36.05 -30.06 -16.25
N LYS A 6 -35.08 -29.80 -17.14
CA LYS A 6 -33.78 -30.48 -17.12
C LYS A 6 -33.04 -30.20 -15.80
N PRO A 7 -32.26 -31.16 -15.27
CA PRO A 7 -31.49 -30.95 -14.06
C PRO A 7 -30.45 -29.84 -14.26
N CYS A 8 -30.44 -28.86 -13.33
CA CYS A 8 -29.47 -27.77 -13.32
C CYS A 8 -28.19 -28.20 -12.59
N SER A 9 -27.03 -27.93 -13.17
CA SER A 9 -25.74 -28.06 -12.50
C SER A 9 -25.28 -26.71 -11.94
N GLN A 10 -24.52 -26.74 -10.84
CA GLN A 10 -23.91 -25.55 -10.28
C GLN A 10 -22.77 -25.06 -11.18
N SER A 11 -22.57 -23.74 -11.25
CA SER A 11 -21.44 -23.15 -11.97
C SER A 11 -20.13 -23.45 -11.25
N THR A 12 -19.14 -23.97 -11.96
CA THR A 12 -17.79 -24.21 -11.39
C THR A 12 -17.04 -22.93 -11.03
N HIS A 13 -17.40 -21.80 -11.66
CA HIS A 13 -16.76 -20.50 -11.43
C HIS A 13 -17.55 -19.59 -10.50
N TYR A 14 -18.87 -19.76 -10.43
CA TYR A 14 -19.78 -18.86 -9.74
C TYR A 14 -20.76 -19.64 -8.86
N TRP A 15 -20.20 -20.47 -7.98
CA TRP A 15 -20.90 -21.12 -6.87
C TRP A 15 -20.22 -20.73 -5.56
N LEU A 16 -20.44 -19.46 -5.17
CA LEU A 16 -19.79 -18.86 -4.01
C LEU A 16 -20.43 -19.43 -2.73
N ARG A 17 -19.61 -19.67 -1.71
CA ARG A 17 -20.12 -19.95 -0.37
C ARG A 17 -20.73 -18.68 0.20
N ASP A 18 -21.72 -18.84 1.08
CA ASP A 18 -22.31 -17.72 1.80
C ASP A 18 -21.26 -17.16 2.76
N HIS A 19 -20.66 -16.03 2.40
CA HIS A 19 -19.76 -15.28 3.27
C HIS A 19 -20.60 -14.35 4.14
N GLY A 20 -20.41 -14.42 5.45
CA GLY A 20 -21.25 -13.71 6.40
C GLY A 20 -20.88 -12.23 6.56
N MET A 21 -21.44 -11.63 7.62
CA MET A 21 -21.02 -10.33 8.13
C MET A 21 -20.11 -10.53 9.33
N LEU A 22 -19.06 -9.72 9.42
CA LEU A 22 -18.17 -9.64 10.57
C LEU A 22 -18.33 -8.29 11.27
N ILE A 23 -18.10 -8.28 12.58
CA ILE A 23 -18.06 -7.06 13.39
C ILE A 23 -16.63 -6.80 13.84
N PHE A 24 -16.05 -5.68 13.42
CA PHE A 24 -14.77 -5.20 13.91
C PHE A 24 -14.96 -4.06 14.89
N GLU A 25 -14.25 -4.11 16.02
CA GLU A 25 -14.08 -2.96 16.89
C GLU A 25 -12.71 -2.34 16.63
N VAL A 26 -12.73 -1.06 16.26
CA VAL A 26 -11.52 -0.28 16.00
C VAL A 26 -11.59 1.00 16.82
N GLU A 27 -10.66 1.16 17.76
CA GLU A 27 -10.72 2.17 18.81
C GLU A 27 -12.05 2.06 19.60
N ASN A 28 -13.01 2.94 19.33
CA ASN A 28 -14.32 2.96 19.99
C ASN A 28 -15.48 2.90 18.97
N VAL A 29 -15.21 2.36 17.77
CA VAL A 29 -16.17 2.31 16.65
C VAL A 29 -16.36 0.87 16.18
N LEU A 30 -17.62 0.46 16.03
CA LEU A 30 -17.99 -0.85 15.49
C LEU A 30 -18.26 -0.76 13.98
N PHE A 31 -17.66 -1.66 13.22
CA PHE A 31 -17.83 -1.78 11.77
C PHE A 31 -18.42 -3.15 11.44
N ARG A 32 -19.57 -3.17 10.76
CA ARG A 32 -20.18 -4.41 10.26
C ARG A 32 -19.93 -4.53 8.75
N VAL A 33 -19.13 -5.51 8.33
CA VAL A 33 -18.66 -5.63 6.93
C VAL A 33 -18.74 -7.07 6.41
N HIS A 34 -18.82 -7.24 5.10
CA HIS A 34 -18.80 -8.55 4.45
C HIS A 34 -17.42 -9.21 4.61
N GLU A 35 -17.43 -10.44 5.09
CA GLU A 35 -16.24 -11.27 5.29
C GLU A 35 -15.44 -11.46 3.98
N TYR A 36 -16.16 -11.66 2.88
CA TYR A 36 -15.60 -12.00 1.56
C TYR A 36 -14.43 -11.09 1.15
N PHE A 37 -14.58 -9.77 1.28
CA PHE A 37 -13.57 -8.82 0.82
C PHE A 37 -12.24 -8.99 1.55
N LEU A 38 -12.31 -9.13 2.88
CA LEU A 38 -11.12 -9.24 3.73
C LEU A 38 -10.49 -10.62 3.60
N HIS A 39 -11.30 -11.68 3.52
CA HIS A 39 -10.81 -13.05 3.35
C HIS A 39 -10.14 -13.27 1.98
N ARG A 40 -10.64 -12.58 0.94
CA ARG A 40 -10.06 -12.62 -0.42
C ARG A 40 -8.68 -11.95 -0.45
N ASP A 41 -8.57 -10.77 0.14
CA ASP A 41 -7.39 -9.93 -0.04
C ASP A 41 -6.36 -10.04 1.08
N SER A 42 -6.70 -10.56 2.26
CA SER A 42 -5.78 -10.65 3.38
C SER A 42 -5.65 -12.09 3.91
N PRO A 43 -4.47 -12.70 3.81
CA PRO A 43 -4.20 -13.97 4.47
C PRO A 43 -4.20 -13.83 5.99
N VAL A 44 -3.63 -12.74 6.51
CA VAL A 44 -3.57 -12.47 7.95
C VAL A 44 -4.96 -12.39 8.57
N LEU A 45 -5.87 -11.60 7.98
CA LEU A 45 -7.22 -11.45 8.50
C LEU A 45 -8.03 -12.73 8.34
N ARG A 46 -7.87 -13.44 7.22
CA ARG A 46 -8.49 -14.75 7.02
C ARG A 46 -8.11 -15.72 8.15
N ASP A 47 -6.83 -15.82 8.46
CA ASP A 47 -6.33 -16.79 9.43
C ASP A 47 -6.66 -16.36 10.88
N MET A 48 -6.92 -15.06 11.10
CA MET A 48 -7.39 -14.51 12.37
C MET A 48 -8.89 -14.77 12.63
N MET A 49 -9.68 -15.03 11.58
CA MET A 49 -11.12 -15.23 11.68
C MET A 49 -11.45 -16.69 12.06
N PRO A 50 -12.48 -16.92 12.88
CA PRO A 50 -12.95 -18.25 13.22
C PRO A 50 -13.52 -18.93 11.98
N LEU A 51 -13.17 -20.20 11.81
CA LEU A 51 -13.65 -21.05 10.71
C LEU A 51 -15.17 -21.31 10.79
N GLU A 52 -15.77 -21.16 11.97
CA GLU A 52 -17.20 -21.39 12.22
C GLU A 52 -17.77 -20.35 13.17
N ILE A 53 -18.80 -19.63 12.72
CA ILE A 53 -19.64 -18.79 13.59
C ILE A 53 -20.82 -19.67 14.04
N ALA A 54 -20.97 -19.85 15.35
CA ALA A 54 -22.08 -20.65 15.88
C ALA A 54 -23.43 -20.03 15.44
N PRO A 55 -24.34 -20.80 14.81
CA PRO A 55 -25.55 -20.26 14.19
C PRO A 55 -26.51 -19.55 15.15
N ASN A 56 -26.38 -19.80 16.46
CA ASN A 56 -27.16 -19.17 17.52
C ASN A 56 -26.28 -18.55 18.63
N GLY A 57 -24.98 -18.36 18.37
CA GLY A 57 -24.05 -17.74 19.31
C GLY A 57 -24.05 -16.20 19.17
N PRO A 58 -23.48 -15.47 20.15
CA PRO A 58 -23.23 -14.05 19.97
C PRO A 58 -22.31 -13.83 18.76
N GLU A 59 -22.59 -12.80 17.97
CA GLU A 59 -21.73 -12.43 16.83
C GLU A 59 -20.33 -12.07 17.37
N PRO A 60 -19.25 -12.71 16.88
CA PRO A 60 -17.91 -12.43 17.36
C PRO A 60 -17.49 -11.00 16.98
N ILE A 61 -16.91 -10.29 17.95
CA ILE A 61 -16.31 -8.96 17.74
C ILE A 61 -14.81 -9.12 17.62
N PHE A 62 -14.24 -8.63 16.53
CA PHE A 62 -12.81 -8.64 16.26
C PHE A 62 -12.19 -7.31 16.66
N HIS A 63 -11.40 -7.30 17.73
CA HIS A 63 -10.70 -6.10 18.17
C HIS A 63 -9.44 -5.89 17.34
N LEU A 64 -9.30 -4.71 16.74
CA LEU A 64 -8.13 -4.33 15.93
C LEU A 64 -7.27 -3.30 16.67
N ASP A 65 -6.32 -3.80 17.46
CA ASP A 65 -5.42 -2.94 18.24
C ASP A 65 -4.45 -2.14 17.36
N GLY A 66 -4.18 -0.89 17.73
CA GLY A 66 -3.22 -0.03 17.03
C GLY A 66 -3.64 0.40 15.62
N VAL A 67 -4.92 0.21 15.27
CA VAL A 67 -5.54 0.74 14.05
C VAL A 67 -6.39 1.94 14.42
N ARG A 68 -6.32 3.03 13.66
CA ARG A 68 -7.25 4.15 13.81
C ARG A 68 -8.54 3.83 13.07
N SER A 69 -9.69 4.11 13.68
CA SER A 69 -11.01 3.92 13.08
C SER A 69 -11.13 4.57 11.70
N LYS A 70 -10.61 5.80 11.56
CA LYS A 70 -10.56 6.53 10.29
C LYS A 70 -9.71 5.85 9.20
N ASP A 71 -8.58 5.25 9.57
CA ASP A 71 -7.73 4.56 8.60
C ASP A 71 -8.44 3.28 8.11
N PHE A 72 -9.15 2.59 9.02
CA PHE A 72 -9.93 1.42 8.67
C PHE A 72 -11.11 1.77 7.75
N GLU A 73 -11.83 2.85 8.04
CA GLU A 73 -12.89 3.36 7.17
C GLU A 73 -12.39 3.67 5.75
N GLN A 74 -11.18 4.21 5.62
CA GLN A 74 -10.54 4.48 4.33
C GLN A 74 -10.21 3.20 3.55
N LEU A 75 -9.80 2.13 4.23
CA LEU A 75 -9.65 0.82 3.60
C LEU A 75 -11.00 0.27 3.14
N LEU A 76 -12.03 0.35 3.99
CA LEU A 76 -13.37 -0.13 3.66
C LEU A 76 -13.97 0.65 2.48
N TRP A 77 -13.71 1.95 2.39
CA TRP A 77 -14.13 2.77 1.25
C TRP A 77 -13.67 2.14 -0.07
N LEU A 78 -12.49 1.53 -0.16
CA LEU A 78 -12.02 0.88 -1.38
C LEU A 78 -12.93 -0.27 -1.84
N TYR A 79 -13.55 -0.98 -0.90
CA TYR A 79 -14.48 -2.09 -1.18
C TYR A 79 -15.89 -1.62 -1.48
N TYR A 80 -16.35 -0.60 -0.78
CA TYR A 80 -17.74 -0.14 -0.82
C TYR A 80 -17.96 1.11 -1.68
N ASN A 81 -16.91 1.64 -2.31
CA ASN A 81 -17.04 2.79 -3.19
C ASN A 81 -17.96 2.44 -4.39
N PRO A 82 -19.13 3.09 -4.52
CA PRO A 82 -20.06 2.81 -5.62
C PRO A 82 -19.54 3.35 -6.96
N ALA A 83 -18.57 4.28 -6.95
CA ALA A 83 -17.96 4.82 -8.15
C ALA A 83 -16.89 3.83 -8.68
N VAL A 84 -17.34 2.91 -9.54
CA VAL A 84 -16.53 1.83 -10.15
C VAL A 84 -15.31 2.34 -10.94
N THR A 85 -15.28 3.63 -11.31
CA THR A 85 -14.32 4.15 -12.31
C THR A 85 -13.35 5.21 -11.80
N THR A 86 -13.55 5.77 -10.60
CA THR A 86 -12.68 6.85 -10.07
C THR A 86 -12.38 6.64 -8.60
N TYR A 87 -11.16 6.18 -8.32
CA TYR A 87 -10.57 6.23 -6.99
C TYR A 87 -9.85 7.57 -6.79
N ASP A 88 -10.61 8.66 -6.85
CA ASP A 88 -10.06 9.97 -6.51
C ASP A 88 -10.15 10.17 -4.99
N ALA A 89 -8.99 10.16 -4.33
CA ALA A 89 -8.90 10.32 -2.89
C ALA A 89 -7.58 11.02 -2.51
N PRO A 90 -7.57 11.78 -1.40
CA PRO A 90 -6.36 12.42 -0.90
C PRO A 90 -5.25 11.41 -0.62
N LYS A 91 -4.00 11.87 -0.70
CA LYS A 91 -2.82 11.04 -0.36
C LYS A 91 -2.86 10.45 1.04
N THR A 92 -3.40 11.21 1.99
CA THR A 92 -3.54 10.75 3.37
C THR A 92 -4.38 9.47 3.44
N THR A 93 -5.41 9.37 2.60
CA THR A 93 -6.21 8.15 2.41
C THR A 93 -5.35 7.01 1.88
N TRP A 94 -4.62 7.22 0.79
CA TRP A 94 -3.79 6.17 0.21
C TRP A 94 -2.64 5.71 1.09
N ARG A 95 -2.05 6.62 1.89
CA ARG A 95 -1.04 6.27 2.90
C ARG A 95 -1.61 5.39 4.00
N ALA A 96 -2.81 5.71 4.49
CA ALA A 96 -3.50 4.90 5.49
C ALA A 96 -3.85 3.50 4.94
N ILE A 97 -4.41 3.45 3.72
CA ILE A 97 -4.71 2.19 3.03
C ILE A 97 -3.43 1.37 2.85
N LEU A 98 -2.34 1.99 2.37
CA LEU A 98 -1.06 1.31 2.18
C LEU A 98 -0.54 0.72 3.49
N LYS A 99 -0.61 1.48 4.60
CA LYS A 99 -0.18 1.03 5.92
C LYS A 99 -0.98 -0.18 6.41
N LEU A 100 -2.30 -0.17 6.24
CA LEU A 100 -3.14 -1.30 6.64
C LEU A 100 -2.99 -2.51 5.72
N ALA A 101 -2.84 -2.26 4.42
CA ALA A 101 -2.58 -3.30 3.45
C ALA A 101 -1.26 -4.02 3.72
N ASP A 102 -0.20 -3.28 4.09
CA ASP A 102 1.08 -3.86 4.49
C ASP A 102 0.94 -4.69 5.78
N ARG A 103 0.26 -4.15 6.80
CA ARG A 103 0.02 -4.82 8.07
C ARG A 103 -0.71 -6.16 7.93
N TRP A 104 -1.63 -6.25 6.97
CA TRP A 104 -2.48 -7.41 6.76
C TRP A 104 -2.15 -8.21 5.50
N GLU A 105 -0.96 -8.00 4.94
CA GLU A 105 -0.44 -8.70 3.76
C GLU A 105 -1.41 -8.68 2.56
N MET A 106 -2.05 -7.54 2.34
CA MET A 106 -3.00 -7.33 1.25
C MET A 106 -2.30 -6.88 -0.03
N ASP A 107 -1.59 -7.80 -0.70
CA ASP A 107 -0.75 -7.49 -1.87
C ASP A 107 -1.47 -6.72 -2.99
N ASN A 108 -2.70 -7.11 -3.31
CA ASN A 108 -3.48 -6.44 -4.36
C ASN A 108 -3.86 -5.01 -3.95
N ILE A 109 -4.27 -4.82 -2.71
CA ILE A 109 -4.63 -3.51 -2.17
C ILE A 109 -3.40 -2.62 -2.05
N LYS A 110 -2.27 -3.19 -1.62
CA LYS A 110 -0.96 -2.53 -1.57
C LYS A 110 -0.57 -2.00 -2.95
N LYS A 111 -0.69 -2.80 -4.01
CA LYS A 111 -0.44 -2.38 -5.40
C LYS A 111 -1.36 -1.23 -5.84
N ILE A 112 -2.65 -1.30 -5.50
CA ILE A 112 -3.61 -0.22 -5.82
C ILE A 112 -3.23 1.08 -5.09
N ALA A 113 -2.91 1.00 -3.81
CA ALA A 113 -2.54 2.16 -3.00
C ALA A 113 -1.24 2.81 -3.51
N LEU A 114 -0.21 2.01 -3.80
CA LEU A 114 1.04 2.49 -4.40
C LEU A 114 0.80 3.15 -5.75
N GLY A 115 0.02 2.50 -6.63
CA GLY A 115 -0.30 3.04 -7.94
C GLY A 115 -0.98 4.40 -7.88
N ASN A 116 -1.86 4.64 -6.91
CA ASN A 116 -2.50 5.94 -6.73
C ASN A 116 -1.60 6.97 -6.03
N LEU A 117 -0.74 6.56 -5.10
CA LEU A 117 0.27 7.45 -4.50
C LEU A 117 1.27 7.97 -5.53
N LEU A 118 1.74 7.11 -6.44
CA LEU A 118 2.72 7.48 -7.47
C LEU A 118 2.15 8.37 -8.56
N LYS A 119 0.85 8.27 -8.85
CA LYS A 119 0.18 9.18 -9.80
C LYS A 119 0.10 10.61 -9.29
N ALA A 120 0.16 10.81 -7.98
CA ALA A 120 0.09 12.14 -7.41
C ALA A 120 1.43 12.88 -7.66
N ALA A 121 1.36 13.99 -8.39
CA ALA A 121 2.51 14.73 -8.88
C ALA A 121 3.45 15.27 -7.78
N ASP A 122 2.96 15.36 -6.55
CA ASP A 122 3.59 16.00 -5.40
C ASP A 122 4.09 14.99 -4.34
N LEU A 123 4.25 13.70 -4.68
CA LEU A 123 4.79 12.73 -3.71
C LEU A 123 6.19 13.15 -3.29
N ASP A 124 6.45 13.20 -1.99
CA ASP A 124 7.73 13.62 -1.48
C ASP A 124 8.84 12.68 -2.00
N PRO A 125 9.94 13.21 -2.58
CA PRO A 125 11.02 12.39 -3.10
C PRO A 125 11.59 11.44 -2.06
N LEU A 126 11.70 11.87 -0.80
CA LEU A 126 12.24 11.04 0.26
C LEU A 126 11.28 9.90 0.60
N GLU A 127 9.97 10.19 0.68
CA GLU A 127 8.94 9.17 0.85
C GLU A 127 8.99 8.11 -0.28
N ARG A 128 9.24 8.54 -1.53
CA ARG A 128 9.40 7.62 -2.68
C ARG A 128 10.66 6.77 -2.57
N ILE A 129 11.76 7.30 -2.03
CA ILE A 129 12.97 6.54 -1.74
C ILE A 129 12.71 5.51 -0.63
N MET A 130 12.03 5.90 0.46
CA MET A 130 11.67 4.98 1.55
C MET A 130 10.75 3.84 1.09
N LEU A 131 9.85 4.11 0.14
CA LEU A 131 9.04 3.07 -0.49
C LEU A 131 9.90 2.10 -1.31
N CYS A 132 10.91 2.59 -2.03
CA CYS A 132 11.87 1.74 -2.74
C CYS A 132 12.70 0.88 -1.78
N GLU A 133 13.15 1.45 -0.68
CA GLU A 133 13.96 0.77 0.34
C GLU A 133 13.20 -0.39 1.00
N ARG A 134 11.91 -0.21 1.27
CA ARG A 134 11.02 -1.25 1.79
C ARG A 134 10.70 -2.36 0.78
N GLY A 135 11.11 -2.20 -0.48
CA GLY A 135 10.80 -3.14 -1.57
C GLY A 135 9.42 -2.94 -2.20
N ASP A 136 8.72 -1.85 -1.86
CA ASP A 136 7.40 -1.54 -2.41
C ASP A 136 7.49 -1.01 -3.86
N LEU A 137 8.64 -0.44 -4.22
CA LEU A 137 8.92 0.12 -5.54
C LEU A 137 10.22 -0.44 -6.10
N SER A 138 10.32 -0.53 -7.42
CA SER A 138 11.60 -0.79 -8.08
C SER A 138 12.51 0.44 -8.01
N ARG A 139 13.83 0.23 -8.13
CA ARG A 139 14.80 1.32 -8.21
C ARG A 139 14.51 2.26 -9.37
N ASP A 140 14.11 1.70 -10.52
CA ASP A 140 13.71 2.47 -11.70
C ASP A 140 12.58 3.45 -11.36
N GLN A 141 11.55 2.95 -10.66
CA GLN A 141 10.43 3.75 -10.17
C GLN A 141 10.82 4.78 -9.11
N ALA A 142 12.01 4.76 -8.52
CA ALA A 142 12.47 5.75 -7.55
C ALA A 142 13.60 6.65 -8.08
N THR A 143 14.07 6.42 -9.31
CA THR A 143 15.22 7.13 -9.89
C THR A 143 15.05 8.64 -9.86
N ASP A 144 13.88 9.16 -10.27
CA ASP A 144 13.62 10.61 -10.28
C ASP A 144 13.68 11.21 -8.88
N ALA A 145 13.25 10.46 -7.87
CA ALA A 145 13.31 10.89 -6.48
C ALA A 145 14.75 10.94 -5.96
N TYR A 146 15.56 9.91 -6.28
CA TYR A 146 16.99 9.92 -5.97
C TYR A 146 17.70 11.10 -6.65
N ILE A 147 17.42 11.38 -7.92
CA ILE A 147 17.97 12.54 -8.62
C ILE A 147 17.58 13.83 -7.91
N SER A 148 16.28 14.01 -7.62
CA SER A 148 15.77 15.21 -6.92
C SER A 148 16.46 15.44 -5.56
N VAL A 149 16.64 14.38 -4.77
CA VAL A 149 17.31 14.46 -3.45
C VAL A 149 18.82 14.67 -3.59
N CYS A 150 19.45 14.15 -4.64
CA CYS A 150 20.87 14.35 -4.88
C CYS A 150 21.20 15.74 -5.49
N THR A 151 20.26 16.37 -6.20
CA THR A 151 20.50 17.67 -6.84
C THR A 151 19.98 18.86 -6.03
N ARG A 152 19.06 18.65 -5.08
CA ARG A 152 18.53 19.75 -4.25
C ARG A 152 19.62 20.46 -3.45
N GLU A 153 19.47 21.76 -3.27
CA GLU A 153 20.45 22.60 -2.55
C GLU A 153 20.55 22.22 -1.07
N ALA A 154 19.41 21.96 -0.42
CA ALA A 154 19.35 21.64 1.00
C ALA A 154 20.00 20.28 1.32
N PRO A 155 20.81 20.18 2.38
CA PRO A 155 21.33 18.90 2.86
C PRO A 155 20.21 18.02 3.42
N LEU A 156 20.53 16.76 3.75
CA LEU A 156 19.61 15.90 4.51
C LEU A 156 19.44 16.45 5.93
N THR A 157 18.21 16.55 6.42
CA THR A 157 17.92 16.92 7.81
C THR A 157 18.10 15.72 8.74
N VAL A 158 18.14 15.98 10.05
CA VAL A 158 18.27 14.92 11.06
C VAL A 158 17.07 13.97 11.01
N GLU A 159 15.87 14.49 10.76
CA GLU A 159 14.63 13.73 10.65
C GLU A 159 14.65 12.82 9.43
N GLU A 160 15.13 13.34 8.29
CA GLU A 160 15.31 12.59 7.05
C GLU A 160 16.34 11.46 7.23
N LEU A 161 17.47 11.75 7.87
CA LEU A 161 18.49 10.74 8.19
C LEU A 161 17.95 9.62 9.10
N LYS A 162 17.06 9.93 10.04
CA LYS A 162 16.44 8.91 10.91
C LYS A 162 15.49 7.98 10.15
N SER A 163 15.01 8.40 8.99
CA SER A 163 14.01 7.68 8.19
C SER A 163 14.61 6.78 7.11
N LEU A 164 15.92 6.88 6.85
CA LEU A 164 16.64 6.17 5.80
C LEU A 164 17.67 5.22 6.41
N SER A 165 17.96 4.09 5.75
CA SER A 165 19.12 3.27 6.12
C SER A 165 20.45 3.97 5.86
N THR A 166 21.47 3.50 6.59
CA THR A 166 22.86 3.93 6.42
C THR A 166 23.34 3.74 4.98
N GLU A 167 22.93 2.66 4.33
CA GLU A 167 23.28 2.35 2.93
C GLU A 167 22.74 3.40 1.97
N VAL A 168 21.46 3.76 2.12
CA VAL A 168 20.83 4.80 1.30
C VAL A 168 21.46 6.17 1.57
N ILE A 169 21.74 6.49 2.83
CA ILE A 169 22.40 7.74 3.23
C ILE A 169 23.80 7.84 2.60
N LEU A 170 24.60 6.77 2.70
CA LEU A 170 25.94 6.71 2.12
C LEU A 170 25.89 6.88 0.60
N MET A 171 24.91 6.26 -0.05
CA MET A 171 24.70 6.39 -1.49
C MET A 171 24.36 7.84 -1.87
N ILE A 172 23.36 8.45 -1.21
CA ILE A 172 22.94 9.83 -1.48
C ILE A 172 24.10 10.80 -1.24
N THR A 173 24.80 10.68 -0.12
CA THR A 173 25.93 11.57 0.22
C THR A 173 27.09 11.43 -0.77
N THR A 174 27.47 10.19 -1.13
CA THR A 174 28.50 9.92 -2.15
C THR A 174 28.12 10.51 -3.51
N ALA A 175 26.87 10.31 -3.95
CA ALA A 175 26.37 10.85 -5.20
C ALA A 175 26.37 12.38 -5.19
N ARG A 176 25.95 13.00 -4.08
CA ARG A 176 25.98 14.47 -3.90
C ARG A 176 27.39 15.03 -3.98
N GLU A 177 28.36 14.42 -3.31
CA GLU A 177 29.78 14.84 -3.36
C GLU A 177 30.34 14.77 -4.78
N GLN A 178 30.03 13.70 -5.52
CA GLN A 178 30.43 13.55 -6.92
C GLN A 178 29.79 14.62 -7.80
N ILE A 179 28.49 14.89 -7.64
CA ILE A 179 27.79 15.95 -8.37
C ILE A 179 28.42 17.32 -8.09
N ILE A 180 28.75 17.61 -6.83
CA ILE A 180 29.40 18.86 -6.43
C ILE A 180 30.80 18.98 -7.04
N ALA A 181 31.59 17.91 -7.04
CA ALA A 181 32.92 17.88 -7.64
C ALA A 181 32.87 18.10 -9.17
N LEU A 182 31.78 17.68 -9.82
CA LEU A 182 31.57 17.76 -11.26
C LEU A 182 30.94 19.08 -11.74
N ARG A 183 30.73 20.08 -10.85
CA ARG A 183 30.05 21.37 -11.11
C ARG A 183 30.63 22.25 -12.24
N GLY A 184 31.58 21.76 -13.05
CA GLY A 184 31.94 22.32 -14.34
C GLY A 184 31.06 21.89 -15.52
N ASN A 185 30.26 20.81 -15.44
CA ASN A 185 29.38 20.36 -16.53
C ASN A 185 28.01 19.85 -15.99
N ALA A 186 26.94 20.41 -16.56
CA ALA A 186 25.57 20.43 -16.04
C ALA A 186 24.83 19.07 -15.95
N GLU A 187 23.67 19.11 -15.28
CA GLU A 187 22.58 18.13 -15.01
C GLU A 187 22.65 16.72 -15.60
N GLN A 188 23.05 16.54 -16.86
CA GLN A 188 23.29 15.24 -17.47
C GLN A 188 24.29 14.40 -16.64
N SER A 189 25.29 15.06 -16.05
CA SER A 189 26.26 14.42 -15.16
C SER A 189 25.62 13.88 -13.87
N ALA A 190 24.56 14.49 -13.36
CA ALA A 190 23.93 14.08 -12.10
C ALA A 190 23.09 12.81 -12.27
N VAL A 191 22.37 12.70 -13.39
CA VAL A 191 21.61 11.50 -13.74
C VAL A 191 22.53 10.29 -13.86
N ASP A 192 23.66 10.44 -14.54
CA ASP A 192 24.62 9.35 -14.76
C ASP A 192 25.30 8.92 -13.46
N VAL A 193 25.64 9.88 -12.58
CA VAL A 193 26.19 9.61 -11.25
C VAL A 193 25.20 8.83 -10.40
N VAL A 194 23.94 9.28 -10.32
CA VAL A 194 22.92 8.61 -9.51
C VAL A 194 22.61 7.22 -10.05
N LYS A 195 22.46 7.05 -11.37
CA LYS A 195 22.26 5.71 -11.97
C LYS A 195 23.45 4.78 -11.73
N THR A 196 24.67 5.31 -11.77
CA THR A 196 25.88 4.54 -11.45
C THR A 196 25.92 4.15 -9.97
N ALA A 197 25.52 5.04 -9.07
CA ALA A 197 25.45 4.73 -7.64
C ALA A 197 24.37 3.68 -7.35
N LEU A 198 23.20 3.79 -7.98
CA LEU A 198 22.10 2.84 -7.85
C LEU A 198 22.39 1.44 -8.40
N THR A 199 23.44 1.25 -9.21
CA THR A 199 23.85 -0.08 -9.71
C THR A 199 24.94 -0.74 -8.86
N LYS A 200 25.60 0.01 -7.96
CA LYS A 200 26.71 -0.45 -7.12
C LYS A 200 26.31 -0.88 -5.70
N VAL A 201 25.07 -0.59 -5.31
CA VAL A 201 24.44 -0.97 -4.03
C VAL A 201 23.45 -2.11 -4.28
#